data_AF-A0A350XMX0-F1
#
_entry.id   AF-A0A350XMX0-F1
#
_cell.length_a   1.000
_cell.length_b   1.000
_cell.length_c   1.000
_cell.angle_alpha   90.00
_cell.angle_beta   90.00
_cell.angle_gamma   90.00
#
_symmetry.space_group_name_H-M   'P 1'
#
loop_
_entity.id
_entity.type
_entity.pdbx_description
1 polymer ?
#
loop_
_entity_poly.entity_id
_entity_poly.type
_entity_poly.pdbx_seq_one_letter_code
_entity_poly.pdbx_strand_id
1 'polypeptide(L)'
;MNYKTARNFLLTQGTALQTQHNPNDLLMMLKQGKPPVPGQMSSILVALKIVFDVVQQEPHLDRELTLALHLLSYESYRLYVEGRFAGVQWPPLLDQDIERIAIAVQSIFAGTKQG
;
A
#
# COMPACT_ATOMS: atom_id res chain seq x y z
N MET A 1 7.75 9.36 -11.07
CA MET A 1 6.99 8.16 -11.49
C MET A 1 5.80 8.64 -12.31
N ASN A 2 5.46 8.01 -13.44
CA ASN A 2 4.23 8.33 -14.20
C ASN A 2 3.06 7.43 -13.74
N TYR A 3 1.83 7.71 -14.19
CA TYR A 3 0.65 6.94 -13.79
C TYR A 3 0.77 5.45 -14.09
N LYS A 4 1.22 5.07 -15.30
CA LYS A 4 1.38 3.66 -15.67
C LYS A 4 2.35 2.93 -14.74
N THR A 5 3.47 3.57 -14.38
CA THR A 5 4.43 3.03 -13.42
C THR A 5 3.83 2.95 -12.01
N ALA A 6 3.08 3.97 -11.57
CA ALA A 6 2.42 3.99 -10.26
C ALA A 6 1.35 2.88 -10.14
N ARG A 7 0.48 2.76 -11.14
CA ARG A 7 -0.53 1.71 -11.22
C ARG A 7 0.10 0.33 -11.13
N ASN A 8 1.08 0.04 -11.99
CA ASN A 8 1.71 -1.28 -12.00
C ASN A 8 2.47 -1.56 -10.69
N PHE A 9 3.11 -0.55 -10.10
CA PHE A 9 3.77 -0.69 -8.81
C PHE A 9 2.76 -1.03 -7.70
N LEU A 10 1.63 -0.33 -7.63
CA LEU A 10 0.58 -0.60 -6.64
C LEU A 10 -0.10 -1.96 -6.85
N LEU A 11 -0.31 -2.39 -8.09
CA LEU A 11 -0.78 -3.75 -8.40
C LEU A 11 0.16 -4.80 -7.84
N THR A 12 1.46 -4.65 -8.08
CA THR A 12 2.48 -5.57 -7.56
C THR A 12 2.49 -5.57 -6.03
N GLN A 13 2.54 -4.39 -5.38
CA GLN A 13 2.57 -4.31 -3.92
C GLN A 13 1.29 -4.86 -3.27
N GLY A 14 0.12 -4.55 -3.81
CA GLY A 14 -1.17 -4.96 -3.24
C GLY A 14 -1.49 -6.43 -3.43
N THR A 15 -1.01 -7.06 -4.51
CA THR A 15 -1.21 -8.49 -4.78
C THR A 15 -0.02 -9.37 -4.37
N ALA A 16 0.96 -8.81 -3.65
CA ALA A 16 2.22 -9.48 -3.32
C ALA A 16 2.02 -10.81 -2.56
N LEU A 17 1.00 -10.93 -1.70
CA LEU A 17 0.69 -12.17 -0.98
C LEU A 17 0.16 -13.29 -1.90
N GLN A 18 -0.51 -12.91 -2.99
CA GLN A 18 -1.10 -13.83 -3.95
C GLN A 18 -0.08 -14.29 -4.97
N THR A 19 0.69 -13.34 -5.53
CA THR A 19 1.68 -13.61 -6.57
C THR A 19 2.98 -14.18 -6.01
N GLN A 20 3.39 -13.74 -4.82
CA GLN A 20 4.63 -14.13 -4.15
C GLN A 20 5.88 -13.96 -5.03
N HIS A 21 5.82 -13.07 -6.02
CA HIS A 21 6.89 -12.89 -7.00
C HIS A 21 8.15 -12.25 -6.40
N ASN A 22 7.98 -11.26 -5.52
CA ASN A 22 9.09 -10.54 -4.91
C ASN A 22 9.01 -10.63 -3.38
N PRO A 23 9.97 -11.30 -2.71
CA PRO A 23 9.97 -11.43 -1.25
C PRO A 23 10.21 -10.11 -0.52
N ASN A 24 10.63 -9.06 -1.24
CA ASN A 24 10.92 -7.74 -0.69
C ASN A 24 9.75 -6.75 -0.82
N ASP A 25 8.60 -7.17 -1.36
CA ASP A 25 7.40 -6.34 -1.38
C ASP A 25 6.84 -6.15 0.03
N LEU A 26 6.10 -5.05 0.26
CA LEU A 26 5.69 -4.62 1.60
C LEU A 26 4.97 -5.75 2.34
N LEU A 27 3.94 -6.32 1.72
CA LEU A 27 3.14 -7.37 2.35
C LEU A 27 3.96 -8.65 2.60
N MET A 28 4.94 -8.96 1.74
CA MET A 28 5.83 -10.10 1.94
C MET A 28 6.81 -9.87 3.10
N MET A 29 7.35 -8.65 3.25
CA MET A 29 8.21 -8.28 4.36
C MET A 29 7.45 -8.33 5.69
N LEU A 30 6.24 -7.75 5.74
CA LEU A 30 5.38 -7.78 6.92
C LEU A 30 5.00 -9.22 7.30
N LYS A 31 4.63 -10.07 6.33
CA LYS A 31 4.35 -11.49 6.56
C LYS A 31 5.56 -12.25 7.12
N GLN A 32 6.77 -11.88 6.72
CA GLN A 32 8.00 -12.47 7.23
C GLN A 32 8.43 -11.90 8.60
N GLY A 33 7.69 -10.95 9.18
CA GLY A 33 8.10 -10.26 10.40
C GLY A 33 9.34 -9.37 10.21
N LYS A 34 9.59 -8.90 8.98
CA LYS A 34 10.75 -8.07 8.62
C LYS A 34 10.32 -6.63 8.33
N PRO A 35 11.14 -5.62 8.68
CA PRO A 35 10.83 -4.23 8.37
C PRO A 35 10.75 -4.01 6.86
N PRO A 36 9.90 -3.08 6.37
CA PRO A 36 9.88 -2.71 4.95
C PRO A 36 11.26 -2.26 4.45
N VAL A 37 11.51 -2.43 3.15
CA VAL A 37 12.76 -1.98 2.52
C VAL A 37 12.88 -0.45 2.63
N PRO A 38 14.08 0.12 2.90
CA PRO A 38 14.26 1.57 2.96
C PRO A 38 13.68 2.29 1.73
N GLY A 39 12.83 3.31 1.97
CA GLY A 39 12.16 4.08 0.91
C GLY A 39 10.92 3.42 0.30
N GLN A 40 10.57 2.18 0.67
CA GLN A 40 9.39 1.47 0.16
C GLN A 40 8.09 2.19 0.55
N MET A 41 7.93 2.60 1.81
CA MET A 41 6.75 3.33 2.29
C MET A 41 6.56 4.64 1.51
N SER A 42 7.63 5.43 1.38
CA SER A 42 7.61 6.67 0.60
C SER A 42 7.24 6.42 -0.87
N SER A 43 7.77 5.36 -1.47
CA SER A 43 7.47 5.00 -2.86
C SER A 43 6.01 4.62 -3.06
N ILE A 44 5.41 3.90 -2.10
CA ILE A 44 3.99 3.56 -2.08
C ILE A 44 3.13 4.82 -1.95
N LEU A 45 3.45 5.71 -1.01
CA LEU A 45 2.70 6.96 -0.81
C LEU A 45 2.77 7.87 -2.04
N VAL A 46 3.93 7.95 -2.71
CA VAL A 46 4.07 8.68 -3.98
C VAL A 46 3.20 8.07 -5.08
N ALA A 47 3.18 6.74 -5.20
CA ALA A 47 2.35 6.07 -6.19
C ALA A 47 0.85 6.29 -5.92
N LEU A 48 0.42 6.21 -4.65
CA LEU A 48 -0.97 6.48 -4.23
C LEU A 48 -1.37 7.93 -4.57
N LYS A 49 -0.49 8.90 -4.31
CA LYS A 49 -0.74 10.30 -4.68
C LYS A 49 -0.94 10.47 -6.20
N ILE A 50 -0.09 9.84 -7.01
CA ILE A 50 -0.21 9.91 -8.48
C ILE A 50 -1.54 9.29 -8.95
N VAL A 51 -1.95 8.16 -8.37
CA VAL A 51 -3.26 7.55 -8.70
C VAL A 51 -4.40 8.47 -8.29
N PHE A 52 -4.34 9.08 -7.10
CA PHE A 52 -5.33 10.05 -6.66
C PHE A 52 -5.47 11.22 -7.63
N ASP A 53 -4.34 11.85 -8.02
CA ASP A 53 -4.33 12.99 -8.94
C ASP A 53 -4.95 12.65 -10.31
N VAL A 54 -4.79 11.40 -10.79
CA VAL A 54 -5.42 10.93 -12.03
C VAL A 54 -6.91 10.67 -11.84
N VAL A 55 -7.32 10.06 -10.73
CA VAL A 55 -8.75 9.79 -10.45
C VAL A 55 -9.57 11.09 -10.31
N GLN A 56 -8.94 12.20 -9.91
CA GLN A 56 -9.57 13.52 -9.94
C GLN A 56 -10.00 13.96 -11.36
N GLN A 57 -9.28 13.50 -12.39
CA GLN A 57 -9.57 13.82 -13.79
C GLN A 57 -10.44 12.75 -14.44
N GLU A 58 -10.25 11.49 -14.06
CA GLU A 58 -10.93 10.32 -14.60
C GLU A 58 -11.54 9.51 -13.44
N PRO A 59 -12.85 9.62 -13.15
CA PRO A 59 -13.47 9.03 -11.94
C PRO A 59 -13.64 7.51 -12.00
N HIS A 60 -12.91 6.83 -12.89
CA HIS A 60 -13.01 5.39 -13.11
C HIS A 60 -11.73 4.69 -12.66
N LEU A 61 -11.87 3.77 -11.71
CA LEU A 61 -10.83 2.83 -11.31
C LEU A 61 -11.14 1.46 -11.89
N ASP A 62 -10.14 0.83 -12.52
CA ASP A 62 -10.30 -0.55 -12.97
C ASP A 62 -10.34 -1.52 -11.76
N ARG A 63 -10.94 -2.69 -11.98
CA ARG A 63 -11.17 -3.68 -10.91
C ARG A 63 -9.87 -4.22 -10.30
N GLU A 64 -8.82 -4.36 -11.11
CA GLU A 64 -7.54 -4.89 -10.63
C GLU A 64 -6.89 -3.90 -9.66
N LEU A 65 -6.84 -2.62 -10.04
CA LEU A 65 -6.29 -1.58 -9.20
C LEU A 65 -7.12 -1.40 -7.93
N THR A 66 -8.44 -1.45 -8.04
CA THR A 66 -9.35 -1.39 -6.89
C THR A 66 -9.05 -2.51 -5.88
N LEU A 67 -8.93 -3.75 -6.35
CA LEU A 67 -8.59 -4.89 -5.49
C LEU A 67 -7.20 -4.72 -4.86
N ALA A 68 -6.19 -4.31 -5.63
CA ALA A 68 -4.85 -4.14 -5.13
C ALA A 68 -4.76 -3.04 -4.04
N LEU A 69 -5.46 -1.92 -4.22
CA LEU A 69 -5.52 -0.86 -3.21
C LEU A 69 -6.22 -1.33 -1.92
N HIS A 70 -7.31 -2.08 -2.06
CA HIS A 70 -8.00 -2.69 -0.92
C HIS A 70 -7.08 -3.64 -0.15
N LEU A 71 -6.43 -4.59 -0.84
CA LEU A 71 -5.51 -5.54 -0.23
C LEU A 71 -4.31 -4.85 0.40
N LEU A 72 -3.72 -3.86 -0.28
CA LEU A 72 -2.59 -3.10 0.25
C LEU A 72 -2.93 -2.43 1.58
N SER A 73 -4.09 -1.76 1.67
CA SER A 73 -4.55 -1.11 2.90
C SER A 73 -4.87 -2.13 4.00
N TYR A 74 -5.70 -3.13 3.68
CA TYR A 74 -6.18 -4.09 4.67
C TYR A 74 -5.08 -5.04 5.18
N GLU A 75 -4.32 -5.65 4.27
CA GLU A 75 -3.31 -6.65 4.64
C GLU A 75 -2.09 -6.03 5.33
N SER A 76 -1.70 -4.79 4.97
CA SER A 76 -0.59 -4.14 5.66
C SER A 76 -0.90 -3.90 7.14
N TYR A 77 -2.10 -3.41 7.46
CA TYR A 77 -2.55 -3.26 8.83
C TYR A 77 -2.69 -4.61 9.55
N ARG A 78 -3.34 -5.59 8.91
CA ARG A 78 -3.52 -6.93 9.49
C ARG A 78 -2.19 -7.57 9.86
N LEU A 79 -1.21 -7.57 8.96
CA LEU A 79 0.10 -8.16 9.18
C LEU A 79 0.93 -7.37 10.20
N TYR A 80 0.81 -6.04 10.23
CA TYR A 80 1.43 -5.22 11.26
C TYR A 80 0.94 -5.61 12.66
N VAL A 81 -0.38 -5.73 12.84
CA VAL A 81 -1.01 -6.13 14.11
C VAL A 81 -0.62 -7.56 14.48
N GLU A 82 -0.64 -8.50 13.52
CA GLU A 82 -0.22 -9.88 13.72
C GLU A 82 1.25 -9.96 14.20
N GLY A 83 2.16 -9.23 13.55
CA GLY A 83 3.55 -9.17 13.98
C GLY A 83 3.74 -8.51 15.34
N ARG A 84 2.94 -7.48 15.68
CA ARG A 84 2.96 -6.88 17.03
C ARG A 84 2.59 -7.92 18.10
N PHE A 85 1.55 -8.73 17.85
CA PHE A 85 1.16 -9.81 18.76
C PHE A 85 2.20 -10.93 18.84
N ALA A 86 2.91 -11.21 17.74
CA ALA A 86 4.00 -12.17 17.69
C ALA A 86 5.34 -11.65 18.28
N GLY A 87 5.37 -10.41 18.80
CA GLY A 87 6.57 -9.82 19.41
C GLY A 87 7.59 -9.24 18.41
N VAL A 88 7.21 -9.05 17.15
CA VAL A 88 8.05 -8.41 16.13
C VAL A 88 8.31 -6.95 16.51
N GLN A 89 9.59 -6.56 16.49
CA GLN A 89 10.02 -5.19 16.73
C GLN A 89 9.93 -4.40 15.42
N TRP A 90 8.80 -3.76 15.19
CA TRP A 90 8.60 -2.91 14.03
C TRP A 90 9.43 -1.62 14.10
N PRO A 91 9.88 -1.09 12.94
CA PRO A 91 10.55 0.20 12.91
C PRO A 91 9.62 1.31 13.42
N PRO A 92 10.18 2.38 14.00
CA PRO A 92 9.38 3.51 14.45
C PRO A 92 8.60 4.11 13.26
N LEU A 93 7.41 4.63 13.53
CA LEU A 93 6.51 5.27 12.57
C LEU A 93 5.87 4.34 11.53
N LEU A 94 6.14 3.03 11.55
CA LEU A 94 5.51 2.10 10.61
C LEU A 94 3.97 2.10 10.73
N ASP A 95 3.46 2.25 11.95
CA ASP A 95 2.03 2.44 12.22
C ASP A 95 1.48 3.68 11.49
N GLN A 96 2.17 4.81 11.60
CA GLN A 96 1.79 6.07 10.95
C GLN A 96 1.85 5.96 9.43
N ASP A 97 2.85 5.27 8.89
CA ASP A 97 2.96 5.07 7.44
C ASP A 97 1.88 4.13 6.89
N ILE A 98 1.50 3.09 7.64
CA ILE A 98 0.37 2.22 7.29
C ILE A 98 -0.95 2.99 7.37
N GLU A 99 -1.14 3.83 8.38
CA GLU A 99 -2.29 4.71 8.49
C GLU A 99 -2.38 5.69 7.30
N ARG A 100 -1.25 6.29 6.90
CA ARG A 100 -1.19 7.16 5.71
C ARG A 100 -1.56 6.41 4.42
N ILE A 101 -1.16 5.15 4.28
CA ILE A 101 -1.60 4.30 3.16
C ILE A 101 -3.12 4.14 3.19
N ALA A 102 -3.70 3.83 4.34
CA ALA A 102 -5.15 3.65 4.48
C ALA A 102 -5.93 4.93 4.13
N ILE A 103 -5.48 6.08 4.63
CA ILE A 103 -6.08 7.40 4.32
C ILE A 103 -5.96 7.74 2.83
N ALA A 104 -4.81 7.46 2.21
CA ALA A 104 -4.62 7.70 0.79
C ALA A 104 -5.52 6.80 -0.08
N VAL A 105 -5.66 5.52 0.28
CA VAL A 105 -6.59 4.59 -0.38
C VAL A 105 -8.04 5.06 -0.22
N GLN A 106 -8.43 5.50 0.98
CA GLN A 106 -9.75 6.07 1.23
C GLN A 106 -10.00 7.32 0.36
N SER A 107 -8.99 8.19 0.22
CA SER A 107 -9.07 9.37 -0.63
C SER A 107 -9.26 9.03 -2.11
N ILE A 108 -8.57 8.01 -2.60
CA ILE A 108 -8.74 7.49 -3.97
C ILE A 108 -10.16 7.00 -4.19
N PHE A 109 -10.70 6.18 -3.26
CA PHE A 109 -12.05 5.63 -3.40
C PHE A 109 -13.15 6.70 -3.23
N ALA A 110 -12.95 7.68 -2.35
CA ALA A 110 -13.89 8.77 -2.15
C ALA A 110 -13.84 9.82 -3.26
N GLY A 111 -12.79 9.83 -4.09
CA GLY A 111 -12.53 10.88 -5.07
C GLY A 111 -12.31 12.26 -4.42
N THR A 112 -12.04 12.32 -3.11
CA THR A 112 -11.82 13.56 -2.36
C THR A 112 -10.80 13.31 -1.26
N LYS A 113 -10.00 14.32 -0.92
CA LYS A 113 -8.95 14.18 0.10
C LYS A 113 -9.58 13.87 1.46
N GLN A 114 -9.11 12.78 2.08
CA GLN A 114 -9.43 12.39 3.45
C GLN A 114 -8.22 12.69 4.34
N GLY A 115 -8.46 13.09 5.59
CA GLY A 115 -7.41 13.46 6.55
C GLY A 115 -7.06 14.94 6.54
#